data_AF-A0A945VB34-F1
#
_entry.id   AF-A0A945VB34-F1
#
_cell.length_a   1.000
_cell.length_b   1.000
_cell.length_c   1.000
_cell.angle_alpha   90.00
_cell.angle_beta   90.00
_cell.angle_gamma   90.00
#
_symmetry.space_group_name_H-M   'P 1'
#
loop_
_entity.id
_entity.type
_entity.pdbx_description
1 polymer ?
#
loop_
_entity_poly.entity_id
_entity_poly.type
_entity_poly.pdbx_seq_one_letter_code
_entity_poly.pdbx_strand_id
1 'polypeptide(L)'
;MTIEYLKSGKPDAERAEDDAKTKIVVEETLKNIEINGDAAVRELSTKFDNYSPKNFKLSEKEISDLIATLTDRELSDIKFAQEQVRNFAQAQRDSMLDIEIETIPGVILGHKNIPVQSVGCYVPGGKFPMVASAHMSIATATVAGVPRIVACTPPFEGKPNAAVIAAMHLGGAHEIYVMGGIQAVGAMAIGTETINPVHMLVGPGNAYVAEAKRQLFGRVGIDLFAGPTETMVIADDTVDGELCATDLLGQAEHGYNSPAVLLTNSRKLAEDTLTEIDRLLEILPTADTASVSWADYGEVILCDSYDEMLTVADDIA
;
A
#
# COMPACT_ATOMS: atom_id res chain seq x y z
N MET A 1 -2.11 -19.34 -33.06
CA MET A 1 -2.42 -19.41 -31.62
C MET A 1 -1.17 -19.88 -30.93
N THR A 2 -0.20 -18.98 -30.88
CA THR A 2 1.09 -19.22 -30.25
C THR A 2 1.36 -18.00 -29.39
N ILE A 3 0.86 -18.02 -28.15
CA ILE A 3 1.26 -17.04 -27.13
C ILE A 3 2.77 -17.15 -26.99
N GLU A 4 3.48 -16.06 -27.25
CA GLU A 4 4.94 -16.01 -27.15
C GLU A 4 5.35 -15.12 -25.97
N TYR A 5 6.04 -15.73 -25.01
CA TYR A 5 6.68 -15.01 -23.91
C TYR A 5 8.07 -14.55 -24.37
N LEU A 6 8.22 -13.25 -24.60
CA LEU A 6 9.53 -12.67 -24.96
C LEU A 6 10.43 -12.50 -23.73
N LYS A 7 9.82 -12.45 -22.54
CA LYS A 7 10.49 -12.39 -21.23
C LYS A 7 9.61 -13.05 -20.17
N SER A 8 10.23 -13.78 -19.24
CA SER A 8 9.56 -14.37 -18.06
C SER A 8 10.26 -13.93 -16.76
N GLY A 9 9.53 -13.97 -15.64
CA GLY A 9 10.07 -13.70 -14.30
C GLY A 9 10.68 -14.92 -13.59
N LYS A 10 11.05 -14.76 -12.31
CA LYS A 10 11.64 -15.83 -11.47
C LYS A 10 10.68 -17.01 -11.21
N PRO A 11 11.19 -18.26 -11.03
CA PRO A 11 10.35 -19.43 -10.75
C PRO A 11 9.59 -19.36 -9.42
N ASP A 12 8.38 -19.90 -9.37
CA ASP A 12 7.51 -19.88 -8.18
C ASP A 12 8.12 -20.54 -6.93
N ALA A 13 8.92 -21.59 -7.12
CA ALA A 13 9.57 -22.29 -6.01
C ALA A 13 10.55 -21.39 -5.23
N GLU A 14 11.24 -20.47 -5.90
CA GLU A 14 12.16 -19.54 -5.24
C GLU A 14 11.38 -18.47 -4.47
N ARG A 15 10.27 -17.97 -5.02
CA ARG A 15 9.38 -17.01 -4.34
C ARG A 15 8.85 -17.58 -3.02
N ALA A 16 8.47 -18.87 -3.03
CA ALA A 16 7.96 -19.56 -1.84
C ALA A 16 8.99 -19.70 -0.70
N GLU A 17 10.29 -19.79 -1.01
CA GLU A 17 11.34 -19.88 0.01
C GLU A 17 11.52 -18.54 0.76
N ASP A 18 11.47 -17.42 0.04
CA ASP A 18 11.59 -16.09 0.62
C ASP A 18 10.40 -15.74 1.53
N ASP A 19 9.19 -16.17 1.16
CA ASP A 19 8.00 -16.04 1.98
C ASP A 19 8.13 -16.81 3.31
N ALA A 20 8.71 -18.02 3.27
CA ALA A 20 8.90 -18.83 4.47
C ALA A 20 9.85 -18.19 5.49
N LYS A 21 10.92 -17.52 5.03
CA LYS A 21 11.85 -16.77 5.90
C LYS A 21 11.16 -15.57 6.55
N THR A 22 10.40 -14.81 5.74
CA THR A 22 9.65 -13.63 6.20
C THR A 22 8.66 -14.00 7.31
N LYS A 23 7.93 -15.11 7.13
CA LYS A 23 6.98 -15.63 8.11
C LYS A 23 7.57 -15.83 9.50
N ILE A 24 8.74 -16.48 9.60
CA ILE A 24 9.39 -16.77 10.88
C ILE A 24 9.78 -15.49 11.60
N VAL A 25 10.40 -14.55 10.88
CA VAL A 25 10.83 -13.25 11.44
C VAL A 25 9.63 -12.48 11.99
N VAL A 26 8.52 -12.45 11.24
CA VAL A 26 7.30 -11.77 11.66
C VAL A 26 6.70 -12.42 12.89
N GLU A 27 6.61 -13.75 12.93
CA GLU A 27 6.02 -14.49 14.07
C GLU A 27 6.79 -14.21 15.36
N GLU A 28 8.12 -14.28 15.33
CA GLU A 28 8.98 -13.96 16.46
C GLU A 28 8.83 -12.50 16.91
N THR A 29 8.75 -11.57 15.95
CA THR A 29 8.63 -10.14 16.22
C THR A 29 7.28 -9.80 16.87
N LEU A 30 6.17 -10.34 16.34
CA LEU A 30 4.83 -10.14 16.92
C LEU A 30 4.74 -10.71 18.33
N LYS A 31 5.29 -11.91 18.56
CA LYS A 31 5.34 -12.51 19.89
C LYS A 31 6.16 -11.67 20.88
N ASN A 32 7.27 -11.07 20.42
CA ASN A 32 8.06 -10.18 21.25
C ASN A 32 7.26 -8.92 21.66
N ILE A 33 6.52 -8.33 20.72
CA ILE A 33 5.64 -7.18 21.00
C ILE A 33 4.54 -7.56 22.01
N GLU A 34 3.95 -8.73 21.88
CA GLU A 34 2.92 -9.21 22.81
C GLU A 34 3.44 -9.41 24.24
N ILE A 35 4.69 -9.84 24.40
CA ILE A 35 5.29 -10.08 25.72
C ILE A 35 5.84 -8.79 26.34
N ASN A 36 6.49 -7.95 25.54
CA ASN A 36 7.33 -6.84 26.01
C ASN A 36 6.81 -5.45 25.65
N GLY A 37 5.67 -5.35 24.96
CA GLY A 37 4.95 -4.09 24.72
C GLY A 37 5.83 -2.97 24.13
N ASP A 38 5.75 -1.78 24.74
CA ASP A 38 6.47 -0.57 24.33
C ASP A 38 7.99 -0.75 24.27
N ALA A 39 8.55 -1.63 25.12
CA ALA A 39 9.99 -1.88 25.12
C ALA A 39 10.43 -2.57 23.82
N ALA A 40 9.68 -3.57 23.36
CA ALA A 40 9.95 -4.24 22.08
C ALA A 40 9.78 -3.27 20.90
N VAL A 41 8.71 -2.46 20.88
CA VAL A 41 8.48 -1.46 19.82
C VAL A 41 9.66 -0.50 19.73
N ARG A 42 10.14 0.00 20.87
CA ARG A 42 11.29 0.92 20.93
C ARG A 42 12.59 0.29 20.48
N GLU A 43 12.85 -0.96 20.87
CA GLU A 43 14.03 -1.72 20.41
C GLU A 43 14.02 -1.87 18.89
N LEU A 44 12.90 -2.29 18.31
CA LEU A 44 12.72 -2.48 16.87
C LEU A 44 12.88 -1.16 16.09
N SER A 45 12.26 -0.08 16.58
CA SER A 45 12.41 1.27 15.99
C SER A 45 13.86 1.76 16.05
N THR A 46 14.59 1.47 17.14
CA THR A 46 16.02 1.83 17.22
C THR A 46 16.85 1.00 16.24
N LYS A 47 16.55 -0.29 16.12
CA LYS A 47 17.29 -1.22 15.26
C LYS A 47 17.08 -0.94 13.77
N PHE A 48 15.84 -0.74 13.34
CA PHE A 48 15.49 -0.67 11.93
C PHE A 48 15.39 0.77 11.41
N ASP A 49 14.96 1.70 12.25
CA ASP A 49 14.71 3.08 11.85
C ASP A 49 15.74 4.06 12.44
N ASN A 50 16.66 3.59 13.30
CA ASN A 50 17.59 4.42 14.09
C ASN A 50 16.87 5.59 14.79
N TYR A 51 15.66 5.34 15.29
CA TYR A 51 14.75 6.35 15.79
C TYR A 51 14.16 5.93 17.14
N SER A 52 14.34 6.76 18.17
CA SER A 52 13.87 6.47 19.53
C SER A 52 13.47 7.77 20.26
N PRO A 53 12.39 8.45 19.81
CA PRO A 53 11.91 9.67 20.43
C PRO A 53 11.35 9.37 21.82
N LYS A 54 11.25 10.40 22.67
CA LYS A 54 10.60 10.24 23.98
C LYS A 54 9.20 9.66 23.86
N ASN A 55 8.40 10.17 22.93
CA ASN A 55 7.08 9.67 22.59
C ASN A 55 7.01 9.42 21.08
N PHE A 56 6.45 8.28 20.67
CA PHE A 56 6.17 8.02 19.26
C PHE A 56 4.93 8.77 18.78
N LYS A 57 3.95 9.00 19.67
CA LYS A 57 2.77 9.82 19.39
C LYS A 57 3.14 11.29 19.29
N LEU A 58 2.80 11.93 18.19
CA LEU A 58 2.94 13.36 18.02
C LEU A 58 1.87 14.12 18.82
N SER A 59 2.28 15.22 19.42
CA SER A 59 1.37 16.23 19.98
C SER A 59 0.80 17.14 18.89
N GLU A 60 -0.33 17.79 19.17
CA GLU A 60 -0.92 18.80 18.28
C GLU A 60 0.06 19.91 17.90
N LYS A 61 0.95 20.29 18.84
CA LYS A 61 1.98 21.29 18.58
C LYS A 61 3.01 20.77 17.56
N GLU A 62 3.51 19.55 17.74
CA GLU A 62 4.47 18.95 16.81
C GLU A 62 3.87 18.78 15.41
N ILE A 63 2.60 18.37 15.32
CA ILE A 63 1.86 18.29 14.06
C ILE A 63 1.76 19.68 13.42
N SER A 64 1.33 20.70 14.17
CA SER A 64 1.20 22.07 13.67
C SER A 64 2.53 22.66 13.20
N ASP A 65 3.60 22.43 13.96
CA ASP A 65 4.95 22.89 13.63
C ASP A 65 5.44 22.24 12.32
N LEU A 66 5.19 20.95 12.12
CA LEU A 66 5.53 20.24 10.88
C LEU A 66 4.74 20.77 9.68
N ILE A 67 3.42 20.92 9.83
CA ILE A 67 2.54 21.48 8.78
C ILE A 67 3.01 22.88 8.37
N ALA A 68 3.46 23.71 9.32
CA ALA A 68 3.94 25.06 9.05
C ALA A 68 5.23 25.13 8.23
N THR A 69 5.95 24.01 8.06
CA THR A 69 7.14 23.95 7.19
C THR A 69 6.82 23.72 5.72
N LEU A 70 5.58 23.34 5.40
CA LEU A 70 5.15 23.06 4.04
C LEU A 70 4.86 24.36 3.28
N THR A 71 5.13 24.33 1.98
CA THR A 71 4.73 25.39 1.07
C THR A 71 3.22 25.38 0.85
N ASP A 72 2.68 26.53 0.45
CA ASP A 72 1.26 26.66 0.09
C ASP A 72 0.86 25.68 -1.03
N ARG A 73 1.79 25.40 -1.96
CA ARG A 73 1.58 24.44 -3.04
C ARG A 73 1.44 23.02 -2.51
N GLU A 74 2.36 22.55 -1.68
CA GLU A 74 2.28 21.19 -1.09
C GLU A 74 0.98 21.00 -0.31
N LEU A 75 0.57 22.02 0.47
CA LEU A 75 -0.69 21.98 1.20
C LEU A 75 -1.91 21.98 0.27
N SER A 76 -1.86 22.75 -0.82
CA SER A 76 -2.92 22.76 -1.83
C SER A 76 -3.05 21.41 -2.53
N ASP A 77 -1.93 20.79 -2.91
CA ASP A 77 -1.90 19.49 -3.60
C ASP A 77 -2.45 18.38 -2.69
N ILE A 78 -2.07 18.37 -1.41
CA ILE A 78 -2.61 17.44 -0.40
C ILE A 78 -4.13 17.60 -0.26
N LYS A 79 -4.62 18.85 -0.15
CA LYS A 79 -6.06 19.12 0.01
C LYS A 79 -6.84 18.71 -1.23
N PHE A 80 -6.30 19.02 -2.42
CA PHE A 80 -6.91 18.64 -3.69
C PHE A 80 -7.05 17.12 -3.80
N ALA A 81 -5.99 16.37 -3.55
CA ALA A 81 -6.03 14.91 -3.59
C ALA A 81 -7.05 14.32 -2.61
N GLN A 82 -7.08 14.83 -1.36
CA GLN A 82 -8.05 14.38 -0.37
C GLN A 82 -9.50 14.73 -0.73
N GLU A 83 -9.73 15.87 -1.37
CA GLU A 83 -11.06 16.25 -1.84
C GLU A 83 -11.58 15.25 -2.88
N GLN A 84 -10.75 14.87 -3.87
CA GLN A 84 -11.13 13.87 -4.87
C GLN A 84 -11.43 12.52 -4.23
N VAL A 85 -10.57 12.05 -3.31
CA VAL A 85 -10.79 10.78 -2.59
C VAL A 85 -12.06 10.82 -1.75
N ARG A 86 -12.31 11.91 -1.00
CA ARG A 86 -13.52 12.06 -0.19
C ARG A 86 -14.78 12.08 -1.04
N ASN A 87 -14.77 12.79 -2.16
CA ASN A 87 -15.92 12.88 -3.05
C ASN A 87 -16.35 11.48 -3.53
N PHE A 88 -15.39 10.66 -3.97
CA PHE A 88 -15.70 9.30 -4.42
C PHE A 88 -16.05 8.36 -3.27
N ALA A 89 -15.31 8.42 -2.15
CA ALA A 89 -15.61 7.61 -0.97
C ALA A 89 -17.01 7.91 -0.41
N GLN A 90 -17.45 9.18 -0.46
CA GLN A 90 -18.79 9.58 -0.04
C GLN A 90 -19.85 8.98 -0.96
N ALA A 91 -19.65 9.05 -2.29
CA ALA A 91 -20.55 8.42 -3.25
C ALA A 91 -20.67 6.90 -3.01
N GLN A 92 -19.56 6.22 -2.70
CA GLN A 92 -19.58 4.80 -2.33
C GLN A 92 -20.36 4.58 -1.02
N ARG A 93 -20.09 5.38 0.02
CA ARG A 93 -20.77 5.28 1.31
C ARG A 93 -22.28 5.53 1.22
N ASP A 94 -22.70 6.46 0.37
CA ASP A 94 -24.11 6.81 0.15
C ASP A 94 -24.84 5.72 -0.66
N SER A 95 -24.11 4.92 -1.43
CA SER A 95 -24.66 3.75 -2.12
C SER A 95 -24.95 2.56 -1.19
N MET A 96 -24.37 2.55 0.02
CA MET A 96 -24.57 1.48 1.01
C MET A 96 -25.85 1.74 1.80
N LEU A 97 -26.93 1.03 1.42
CA LEU A 97 -28.24 1.14 2.05
C LEU A 97 -28.47 0.03 3.07
N ASP A 98 -29.01 0.41 4.23
CA ASP A 98 -29.59 -0.54 5.18
C ASP A 98 -30.85 -1.16 4.56
N ILE A 99 -31.13 -2.41 4.90
CA ILE A 99 -32.31 -3.13 4.42
C ILE A 99 -33.10 -3.59 5.63
N GLU A 100 -34.42 -3.38 5.60
CA GLU A 100 -35.36 -3.95 6.54
C GLU A 100 -36.64 -4.31 5.77
N ILE A 101 -37.02 -5.59 5.81
CA ILE A 101 -38.21 -6.10 5.12
C ILE A 101 -38.99 -7.04 6.02
N GLU A 102 -40.32 -7.00 5.90
CA GLU A 102 -41.20 -8.00 6.49
C GLU A 102 -41.44 -9.10 5.44
N THR A 103 -40.80 -10.27 5.62
CA THR A 103 -40.87 -11.35 4.62
C THR A 103 -42.20 -12.12 4.70
N ILE A 104 -42.73 -12.24 5.91
CA ILE A 104 -44.07 -12.75 6.23
C ILE A 104 -44.60 -11.95 7.43
N PRO A 105 -45.93 -11.89 7.65
CA PRO A 105 -46.51 -11.12 8.75
C PRO A 105 -45.86 -11.44 10.12
N GLY A 106 -45.27 -10.43 10.74
CA GLY A 106 -44.57 -10.49 12.02
C GLY A 106 -43.09 -10.87 11.96
N VAL A 107 -42.49 -11.13 10.79
CA VAL A 107 -41.07 -11.51 10.66
C VAL A 107 -40.31 -10.46 9.85
N ILE A 108 -39.50 -9.66 10.57
CA ILE A 108 -38.66 -8.60 10.01
C ILE A 108 -37.23 -9.11 9.88
N LEU A 109 -36.68 -9.06 8.66
CA LEU A 109 -35.29 -9.39 8.35
C LEU A 109 -34.60 -8.17 7.74
N GLY A 110 -33.31 -8.01 8.01
CA GLY A 110 -32.57 -6.87 7.53
C GLY A 110 -31.08 -6.92 7.81
N HIS A 111 -30.37 -5.90 7.33
CA HIS A 111 -28.97 -5.64 7.66
C HIS A 111 -28.75 -4.15 7.90
N LYS A 112 -27.67 -3.85 8.60
CA LYS A 112 -27.23 -2.48 8.84
C LYS A 112 -25.73 -2.34 8.60
N ASN A 113 -25.33 -1.25 7.96
CA ASN A 113 -23.94 -0.89 7.75
C ASN A 113 -23.45 -0.01 8.92
N ILE A 114 -22.53 -0.52 9.73
CA ILE A 114 -21.98 0.17 10.89
C ILE A 114 -20.47 0.29 10.73
N PRO A 115 -19.86 1.47 10.90
CA PRO A 115 -18.41 1.60 10.86
C PRO A 115 -17.75 0.81 11.98
N VAL A 116 -16.54 0.31 11.71
CA VAL A 116 -15.69 -0.27 12.74
C VAL A 116 -15.40 0.76 13.84
N GLN A 117 -15.22 0.30 15.08
CA GLN A 117 -15.03 1.20 16.23
C GLN A 117 -13.64 1.84 16.24
N SER A 118 -12.65 1.21 15.63
CA SER A 118 -11.34 1.83 15.43
C SER A 118 -10.58 1.19 14.28
N VAL A 119 -9.77 1.98 13.59
CA VAL A 119 -8.91 1.52 12.51
C VAL A 119 -7.48 2.02 12.71
N GLY A 120 -6.51 1.16 12.42
CA GLY A 120 -5.10 1.49 12.32
C GLY A 120 -4.69 1.60 10.85
N CYS A 121 -4.30 2.78 10.43
CA CYS A 121 -3.84 3.08 9.08
C CYS A 121 -2.31 3.08 9.06
N TYR A 122 -1.72 2.09 8.40
CA TYR A 122 -0.28 2.07 8.17
C TYR A 122 0.04 2.82 6.87
N VAL A 123 0.86 3.87 6.99
CA VAL A 123 1.33 4.68 5.86
C VAL A 123 2.83 4.41 5.69
N PRO A 124 3.26 3.78 4.58
CA PRO A 124 4.67 3.52 4.34
C PRO A 124 5.47 4.81 4.18
N GLY A 125 6.74 4.75 4.55
CA GLY A 125 7.70 5.83 4.31
C GLY A 125 9.08 5.35 3.85
N GLY A 126 9.21 4.06 3.49
CA GLY A 126 10.46 3.32 3.28
C GLY A 126 11.60 4.10 2.61
N LYS A 127 11.78 3.92 1.29
CA LYS A 127 12.75 4.73 0.51
C LYS A 127 12.21 6.14 0.23
N PHE A 128 10.88 6.27 0.16
CA PHE A 128 10.20 7.52 -0.19
C PHE A 128 9.02 7.75 0.76
N PRO A 129 8.80 9.00 1.23
CA PRO A 129 7.61 9.36 2.00
C PRO A 129 6.35 9.23 1.15
N MET A 130 5.41 8.34 1.52
CA MET A 130 4.27 8.01 0.67
C MET A 130 2.98 8.72 1.09
N VAL A 131 2.88 10.00 0.69
CA VAL A 131 1.74 10.87 0.99
C VAL A 131 0.41 10.28 0.51
N ALA A 132 0.40 9.64 -0.67
CA ALA A 132 -0.81 9.07 -1.28
C ALA A 132 -1.51 8.02 -0.41
N SER A 133 -0.76 7.18 0.32
CA SER A 133 -1.33 6.12 1.16
C SER A 133 -2.19 6.70 2.30
N ALA A 134 -1.83 7.87 2.83
CA ALA A 134 -2.62 8.56 3.84
C ALA A 134 -3.99 8.99 3.29
N HIS A 135 -4.08 9.41 2.03
CA HIS A 135 -5.35 9.80 1.40
C HIS A 135 -6.29 8.61 1.30
N MET A 136 -5.79 7.47 0.81
CA MET A 136 -6.63 6.30 0.51
C MET A 136 -7.07 5.52 1.75
N SER A 137 -6.31 5.58 2.85
CA SER A 137 -6.62 4.86 4.09
C SER A 137 -7.37 5.71 5.12
N ILE A 138 -6.86 6.91 5.42
CA ILE A 138 -7.37 7.72 6.53
C ILE A 138 -8.64 8.47 6.10
N ALA A 139 -8.64 9.09 4.92
CA ALA A 139 -9.79 9.87 4.47
C ALA A 139 -11.02 8.99 4.25
N THR A 140 -10.85 7.77 3.74
CA THR A 140 -11.94 6.79 3.57
C THR A 140 -12.50 6.33 4.92
N ALA A 141 -11.64 6.08 5.92
CA ALA A 141 -12.08 5.78 7.28
C ALA A 141 -12.86 6.93 7.93
N THR A 142 -12.45 8.18 7.69
CA THR A 142 -13.18 9.37 8.13
C THR A 142 -14.56 9.46 7.48
N VAL A 143 -14.66 9.25 6.17
CA VAL A 143 -15.94 9.24 5.43
C VAL A 143 -16.86 8.11 5.91
N ALA A 144 -16.31 6.94 6.22
CA ALA A 144 -17.07 5.84 6.80
C ALA A 144 -17.65 6.16 8.20
N GLY A 145 -17.10 7.16 8.90
CA GLY A 145 -17.52 7.57 10.23
C GLY A 145 -16.85 6.77 11.35
N VAL A 146 -15.62 6.28 11.13
CA VAL A 146 -14.86 5.55 12.15
C VAL A 146 -14.50 6.50 13.31
N PRO A 147 -14.89 6.20 14.56
CA PRO A 147 -14.76 7.16 15.67
C PRO A 147 -13.34 7.26 16.24
N ARG A 148 -12.45 6.31 15.93
CA ARG A 148 -11.03 6.36 16.31
C ARG A 148 -10.14 5.88 15.17
N ILE A 149 -9.31 6.77 14.65
CA ILE A 149 -8.38 6.51 13.54
C ILE A 149 -6.96 6.73 14.04
N VAL A 150 -6.19 5.66 14.11
CA VAL A 150 -4.77 5.67 14.47
C VAL A 150 -3.96 5.59 13.17
N ALA A 151 -2.97 6.45 12.99
CA ALA A 151 -2.10 6.43 11.83
C ALA A 151 -0.64 6.24 12.26
N CYS A 152 0.08 5.33 11.59
CA CYS A 152 1.50 5.10 11.82
C CYS A 152 2.29 5.29 10.53
N THR A 153 3.44 5.96 10.62
CA THR A 153 4.43 6.05 9.53
C THR A 153 5.84 5.90 10.10
N PRO A 154 6.77 5.19 9.43
CA PRO A 154 8.18 5.27 9.82
C PRO A 154 8.70 6.72 9.74
N PRO A 155 9.76 7.04 10.50
CA PRO A 155 10.51 8.26 10.26
C PRO A 155 11.20 8.21 8.89
N PHE A 156 11.41 9.37 8.29
CA PHE A 156 12.19 9.56 7.07
C PHE A 156 13.43 10.39 7.39
N GLU A 157 14.61 9.89 7.05
CA GLU A 157 15.89 10.52 7.41
C GLU A 157 16.00 10.84 8.92
N GLY A 158 15.51 9.92 9.76
CA GLY A 158 15.56 10.03 11.22
C GLY A 158 14.56 11.02 11.85
N LYS A 159 13.60 11.54 11.08
CA LYS A 159 12.58 12.50 11.58
C LYS A 159 11.20 12.26 10.94
N PRO A 160 10.11 12.80 11.50
CA PRO A 160 8.80 12.76 10.85
C PRO A 160 8.81 13.54 9.53
N ASN A 161 8.23 13.00 8.46
CA ASN A 161 8.09 13.72 7.20
C ASN A 161 6.87 14.67 7.25
N ALA A 162 7.10 15.98 7.09
CA ALA A 162 6.05 16.99 7.22
C ALA A 162 4.84 16.77 6.29
N ALA A 163 5.06 16.41 5.03
CA ALA A 163 3.99 16.20 4.06
C ALA A 163 3.14 14.98 4.40
N VAL A 164 3.76 13.88 4.83
CA VAL A 164 3.04 12.68 5.30
C VAL A 164 2.22 12.98 6.55
N ILE A 165 2.82 13.66 7.55
CA ILE A 165 2.09 14.03 8.78
C ILE A 165 0.93 14.98 8.47
N ALA A 166 1.13 15.96 7.58
CA ALA A 166 0.06 16.84 7.13
C ALA A 166 -1.07 16.06 6.46
N ALA A 167 -0.74 15.12 5.57
CA ALA A 167 -1.75 14.29 4.91
C ALA A 167 -2.50 13.36 5.88
N MET A 168 -1.84 12.81 6.90
CA MET A 168 -2.52 12.05 7.95
C MET A 168 -3.47 12.91 8.78
N HIS A 169 -2.98 14.07 9.23
CA HIS A 169 -3.75 14.99 10.06
C HIS A 169 -4.97 15.54 9.30
N LEU A 170 -4.73 16.13 8.12
CA LEU A 170 -5.79 16.65 7.27
C LEU A 170 -6.73 15.53 6.78
N GLY A 171 -6.23 14.30 6.69
CA GLY A 171 -7.03 13.12 6.35
C GLY A 171 -8.09 12.79 7.40
N GLY A 172 -7.85 13.11 8.66
CA GLY A 172 -8.75 12.85 9.79
C GLY A 172 -8.20 11.84 10.82
N ALA A 173 -6.89 11.59 10.85
CA ALA A 173 -6.29 10.77 11.89
C ALA A 173 -6.42 11.44 13.26
N HIS A 174 -6.89 10.68 14.25
CA HIS A 174 -7.04 11.15 15.63
C HIS A 174 -5.76 10.98 16.45
N GLU A 175 -4.93 10.00 16.08
CA GLU A 175 -3.66 9.71 16.74
C GLU A 175 -2.61 9.42 15.67
N ILE A 176 -1.49 10.14 15.70
CA ILE A 176 -0.40 9.97 14.73
C ILE A 176 0.86 9.52 15.46
N TYR A 177 1.40 8.38 15.04
CA TYR A 177 2.60 7.76 15.60
C TYR A 177 3.70 7.66 14.55
N VAL A 178 4.93 8.01 14.94
CA VAL A 178 6.10 7.94 14.04
C VAL A 178 6.88 6.65 14.32
N MET A 179 6.39 5.55 13.77
CA MET A 179 6.99 4.22 13.81
C MET A 179 6.55 3.38 12.61
N GLY A 180 7.43 2.50 12.12
CA GLY A 180 7.24 1.72 10.89
C GLY A 180 7.09 0.21 11.09
N GLY A 181 7.01 -0.54 9.97
CA GLY A 181 7.24 -1.98 9.94
C GLY A 181 6.29 -2.83 10.78
N ILE A 182 6.79 -4.01 11.16
CA ILE A 182 6.07 -4.98 11.99
C ILE A 182 5.74 -4.37 13.35
N GLN A 183 6.62 -3.53 13.91
CA GLN A 183 6.43 -2.90 15.21
C GLN A 183 5.21 -1.96 15.24
N ALA A 184 4.97 -1.18 14.18
CA ALA A 184 3.80 -0.33 14.10
C ALA A 184 2.50 -1.15 13.95
N VAL A 185 2.51 -2.12 13.04
CA VAL A 185 1.35 -2.98 12.75
C VAL A 185 1.00 -3.83 13.98
N GLY A 186 2.01 -4.43 14.59
CA GLY A 186 1.90 -5.22 15.82
C GLY A 186 1.39 -4.38 16.98
N ALA A 187 1.96 -3.19 17.22
CA ALA A 187 1.49 -2.31 18.30
C ALA A 187 0.02 -1.87 18.12
N MET A 188 -0.39 -1.55 16.89
CA MET A 188 -1.80 -1.21 16.62
C MET A 188 -2.75 -2.40 16.79
N ALA A 189 -2.37 -3.61 16.39
CA ALA A 189 -3.25 -4.78 16.47
C ALA A 189 -3.27 -5.45 17.85
N ILE A 190 -2.11 -5.62 18.46
CA ILE A 190 -1.93 -6.32 19.73
C ILE A 190 -2.27 -5.39 20.89
N GLY A 191 -1.92 -4.11 20.75
CA GLY A 191 -1.90 -3.13 21.83
C GLY A 191 -0.60 -3.17 22.62
N THR A 192 -0.26 -2.04 23.22
CA THR A 192 0.86 -1.88 24.16
C THR A 192 0.40 -1.01 25.35
N GLU A 193 1.30 -0.70 26.28
CA GLU A 193 1.03 0.18 27.41
C GLU A 193 0.60 1.59 26.97
N THR A 194 1.10 2.07 25.83
CA THR A 194 0.78 3.41 25.31
C THR A 194 -0.14 3.42 24.08
N ILE A 195 -0.42 2.25 23.48
CA ILE A 195 -1.21 2.13 22.26
C ILE A 195 -2.35 1.14 22.48
N ASN A 196 -3.58 1.66 22.54
CA ASN A 196 -4.76 0.80 22.60
C ASN A 196 -4.98 0.10 21.25
N PRO A 197 -5.32 -1.20 21.25
CA PRO A 197 -5.51 -1.96 20.02
C PRO A 197 -6.65 -1.42 19.16
N VAL A 198 -6.58 -1.69 17.85
CA VAL A 198 -7.61 -1.33 16.87
C VAL A 198 -8.44 -2.54 16.43
N HIS A 199 -9.60 -2.30 15.82
CA HIS A 199 -10.47 -3.38 15.32
C HIS A 199 -10.18 -3.76 13.87
N MET A 200 -9.59 -2.87 13.09
CA MET A 200 -9.20 -3.13 11.71
C MET A 200 -7.84 -2.48 11.41
N LEU A 201 -7.01 -3.15 10.61
CA LEU A 201 -5.79 -2.59 10.03
C LEU A 201 -5.98 -2.38 8.53
N VAL A 202 -5.53 -1.23 8.05
CA VAL A 202 -5.56 -0.88 6.63
C VAL A 202 -4.24 -0.26 6.21
N GLY A 203 -4.00 -0.27 4.91
CA GLY A 203 -2.86 0.38 4.28
C GLY A 203 -1.81 -0.63 3.81
N PRO A 204 -1.16 -0.34 2.67
CA PRO A 204 -0.16 -1.22 2.09
C PRO A 204 1.13 -1.19 2.91
N GLY A 205 2.02 -2.15 2.67
CA GLY A 205 3.37 -2.15 3.22
C GLY A 205 4.24 -3.17 2.51
N ASN A 206 5.50 -3.26 2.92
CA ASN A 206 6.41 -4.28 2.39
C ASN A 206 5.99 -5.70 2.80
N ALA A 207 6.71 -6.71 2.32
CA ALA A 207 6.44 -8.12 2.61
C ALA A 207 6.28 -8.42 4.12
N TYR A 208 7.07 -7.77 4.99
CA TYR A 208 6.98 -7.95 6.44
C TYR A 208 5.69 -7.38 7.03
N VAL A 209 5.21 -6.23 6.55
CA VAL A 209 3.94 -5.64 6.96
C VAL A 209 2.76 -6.47 6.45
N ALA A 210 2.83 -6.92 5.20
CA ALA A 210 1.81 -7.80 4.61
C ALA A 210 1.69 -9.11 5.40
N GLU A 211 2.82 -9.75 5.70
CA GLU A 211 2.86 -10.97 6.50
C GLU A 211 2.41 -10.75 7.95
N ALA A 212 2.75 -9.60 8.55
CA ALA A 212 2.26 -9.25 9.89
C ALA A 212 0.73 -9.12 9.90
N LYS A 213 0.15 -8.41 8.93
CA LYS A 213 -1.31 -8.33 8.76
C LYS A 213 -1.93 -9.71 8.56
N ARG A 214 -1.29 -10.58 7.76
CA ARG A 214 -1.74 -11.96 7.53
C ARG A 214 -1.79 -12.77 8.83
N GLN A 215 -0.75 -12.71 9.67
CA GLN A 215 -0.71 -13.42 10.95
C GLN A 215 -1.64 -12.85 12.02
N LEU A 216 -1.91 -11.54 11.96
CA LEU A 216 -2.81 -10.84 12.88
C LEU A 216 -4.30 -10.97 12.50
N PHE A 217 -4.59 -11.40 11.27
CA PHE A 217 -5.96 -11.61 10.82
C PHE A 217 -6.69 -12.62 11.71
N GLY A 218 -7.91 -12.26 12.13
CA GLY A 218 -8.71 -13.01 13.09
C GLY A 218 -8.61 -12.46 14.52
N ARG A 219 -7.50 -11.82 14.89
CA ARG A 219 -7.43 -10.95 16.08
C ARG A 219 -7.94 -9.55 15.76
N VAL A 220 -7.57 -9.05 14.58
CA VAL A 220 -7.98 -7.76 14.01
C VAL A 220 -8.46 -7.99 12.58
N GLY A 221 -9.39 -7.17 12.10
CA GLY A 221 -9.72 -7.14 10.68
C GLY A 221 -8.54 -6.62 9.86
N ILE A 222 -8.42 -7.05 8.61
CA ILE A 222 -7.48 -6.47 7.64
C ILE A 222 -8.24 -6.12 6.37
N ASP A 223 -7.75 -5.14 5.61
CA ASP A 223 -8.26 -4.77 4.27
C ASP A 223 -8.13 -5.93 3.27
N LEU A 224 -6.92 -6.44 3.06
CA LEU A 224 -6.61 -7.51 2.11
C LEU A 224 -5.27 -8.18 2.46
N PHE A 225 -5.09 -9.40 1.95
CA PHE A 225 -3.78 -10.08 1.95
C PHE A 225 -2.94 -9.48 0.84
N ALA A 226 -2.02 -8.58 1.19
CA ALA A 226 -1.25 -7.85 0.20
C ALA A 226 -0.18 -8.74 -0.44
N GLY A 227 -0.13 -8.73 -1.76
CA GLY A 227 1.02 -9.16 -2.55
C GLY A 227 1.91 -7.97 -2.95
N PRO A 228 2.98 -8.21 -3.72
CA PRO A 228 3.69 -7.15 -4.41
C PRO A 228 2.71 -6.33 -5.28
N THR A 229 2.96 -5.03 -5.41
CA THR A 229 2.19 -4.19 -6.34
C THR A 229 2.57 -4.56 -7.77
N GLU A 230 1.60 -4.59 -8.67
CA GLU A 230 1.78 -4.97 -10.07
C GLU A 230 1.01 -4.05 -11.03
N THR A 231 1.43 -4.05 -12.29
CA THR A 231 0.77 -3.34 -13.39
C THR A 231 0.82 -4.18 -14.65
N MET A 232 -0.29 -4.19 -15.39
CA MET A 232 -0.37 -4.76 -16.74
C MET A 232 -0.80 -3.66 -17.73
N VAL A 233 0.02 -3.44 -18.76
CA VAL A 233 -0.28 -2.56 -19.88
C VAL A 233 -0.76 -3.44 -21.03
N ILE A 234 -2.02 -3.24 -21.46
CA ILE A 234 -2.58 -3.88 -22.66
C ILE A 234 -2.59 -2.83 -23.77
N ALA A 235 -1.79 -3.04 -24.81
CA ALA A 235 -1.56 -2.02 -25.84
C ALA A 235 -1.41 -2.61 -27.25
N ASP A 236 -1.86 -1.87 -28.25
CA ASP A 236 -1.72 -2.17 -29.67
C ASP A 236 -0.75 -1.19 -30.36
N ASP A 237 -0.64 -1.27 -31.70
CA ASP A 237 0.24 -0.41 -32.48
C ASP A 237 -0.19 1.06 -32.59
N THR A 238 -1.23 1.49 -31.87
CA THR A 238 -1.69 2.89 -31.84
C THR A 238 -0.94 3.76 -30.84
N VAL A 239 -0.17 3.16 -29.94
CA VAL A 239 0.70 3.85 -28.97
C VAL A 239 2.18 3.62 -29.30
N ASP A 240 3.06 4.42 -28.70
CA ASP A 240 4.51 4.27 -28.85
C ASP A 240 5.13 3.49 -27.67
N GLY A 241 6.30 2.90 -27.93
CA GLY A 241 7.01 2.09 -26.94
C GLY A 241 7.53 2.89 -25.74
N GLU A 242 7.75 4.20 -25.85
CA GLU A 242 8.25 5.02 -24.74
C GLU A 242 7.17 5.18 -23.67
N LEU A 243 5.91 5.38 -24.07
CA LEU A 243 4.78 5.43 -23.14
C LEU A 243 4.61 4.10 -22.40
N CYS A 244 4.59 2.96 -23.11
CA CYS A 244 4.51 1.64 -22.49
C CYS A 244 5.69 1.40 -21.54
N ALA A 245 6.91 1.70 -21.96
CA ALA A 245 8.11 1.56 -21.13
C ALA A 245 8.03 2.43 -19.87
N THR A 246 7.52 3.67 -19.98
CA THR A 246 7.36 4.60 -18.86
C THR A 246 6.38 4.07 -17.83
N ASP A 247 5.22 3.57 -18.26
CA ASP A 247 4.22 3.00 -17.34
C ASP A 247 4.73 1.74 -16.64
N LEU A 248 5.40 0.85 -17.38
CA LEU A 248 6.01 -0.36 -16.83
C LEU A 248 7.11 -0.04 -15.82
N LEU A 249 8.00 0.90 -16.14
CA LEU A 249 9.08 1.30 -15.25
C LEU A 249 8.57 2.10 -14.04
N GLY A 250 7.48 2.87 -14.20
CA GLY A 250 6.80 3.53 -13.10
C GLY A 250 6.27 2.54 -12.05
N GLN A 251 5.88 1.33 -12.46
CA GLN A 251 5.57 0.25 -11.53
C GLN A 251 6.84 -0.43 -11.00
N ALA A 252 7.81 -0.71 -11.87
CA ALA A 252 9.04 -1.41 -11.51
C ALA A 252 9.87 -0.65 -10.45
N GLU A 253 9.82 0.69 -10.43
CA GLU A 253 10.53 1.49 -9.44
C GLU A 253 9.95 1.39 -8.01
N HIS A 254 8.74 0.87 -7.86
CA HIS A 254 8.03 0.80 -6.58
C HIS A 254 8.68 -0.19 -5.60
N GLY A 255 9.35 -1.23 -6.12
CA GLY A 255 10.07 -2.22 -5.31
C GLY A 255 10.68 -3.31 -6.18
N TYR A 256 11.73 -3.96 -5.66
CA TYR A 256 12.52 -5.00 -6.37
C TYR A 256 11.72 -6.22 -6.85
N ASN A 257 10.52 -6.41 -6.32
CA ASN A 257 9.64 -7.53 -6.62
C ASN A 257 8.31 -7.12 -7.25
N SER A 258 8.27 -5.96 -7.93
CA SER A 258 7.05 -5.42 -8.55
C SER A 258 6.88 -5.95 -9.98
N PRO A 259 5.89 -6.80 -10.26
CA PRO A 259 5.63 -7.26 -11.62
C PRO A 259 5.18 -6.12 -12.52
N ALA A 260 5.66 -6.14 -13.76
CA ALA A 260 5.29 -5.20 -14.81
C ALA A 260 5.13 -5.97 -16.12
N VAL A 261 3.90 -6.07 -16.62
CA VAL A 261 3.56 -6.91 -17.77
C VAL A 261 3.11 -6.05 -18.95
N LEU A 262 3.75 -6.21 -20.10
CA LEU A 262 3.22 -5.73 -21.37
C LEU A 262 2.50 -6.87 -22.09
N LEU A 263 1.25 -6.64 -22.45
CA LEU A 263 0.47 -7.51 -23.31
C LEU A 263 0.16 -6.78 -24.61
N THR A 264 0.62 -7.31 -25.74
CA THR A 264 0.42 -6.67 -27.03
C THR A 264 0.18 -7.66 -28.14
N ASN A 265 -0.56 -7.25 -29.17
CA ASN A 265 -0.68 -7.98 -30.43
C ASN A 265 0.28 -7.46 -31.52
N SER A 266 1.15 -6.51 -31.19
CA SER A 266 2.08 -5.88 -32.10
C SER A 266 3.52 -6.23 -31.73
N ARG A 267 4.17 -7.07 -32.55
CA ARG A 267 5.60 -7.38 -32.38
C ARG A 267 6.46 -6.12 -32.39
N LYS A 268 6.14 -5.19 -33.28
CA LYS A 268 6.85 -3.91 -33.38
C LYS A 268 6.78 -3.16 -32.05
N LEU A 269 5.59 -3.03 -31.46
CA LEU A 269 5.44 -2.35 -30.17
C LEU A 269 6.21 -3.07 -29.06
N ALA A 270 6.17 -4.40 -29.03
CA ALA A 270 6.91 -5.19 -28.04
C ALA A 270 8.43 -4.90 -28.12
N GLU A 271 9.00 -4.93 -29.32
CA GLU A 271 10.43 -4.68 -29.56
C GLU A 271 10.82 -3.22 -29.29
N ASP A 272 10.00 -2.27 -29.72
CA ASP A 272 10.19 -0.84 -29.46
C ASP A 272 10.14 -0.56 -27.94
N THR A 273 9.19 -1.17 -27.21
CA THR A 273 9.07 -1.01 -25.74
C THR A 273 10.29 -1.56 -25.02
N LEU A 274 10.80 -2.73 -25.42
CA LEU A 274 12.03 -3.30 -24.83
C LEU A 274 13.22 -2.37 -25.00
N THR A 275 13.35 -1.76 -26.20
CA THR A 275 14.41 -0.79 -26.50
C THR A 275 14.28 0.46 -25.63
N GLU A 276 13.07 0.97 -25.46
CA GLU A 276 12.82 2.16 -24.63
C GLU A 276 13.03 1.88 -23.14
N ILE A 277 12.74 0.67 -22.65
CA ILE A 277 13.07 0.28 -21.28
C ILE A 277 14.58 0.36 -21.03
N ASP A 278 15.39 -0.19 -21.94
CA ASP A 278 16.85 -0.12 -21.81
C ASP A 278 17.34 1.33 -21.76
N ARG A 279 16.82 2.20 -22.64
CA ARG A 279 17.17 3.63 -22.67
C ARG A 279 16.72 4.37 -21.40
N LEU A 280 15.49 4.13 -20.92
CA LEU A 280 14.94 4.82 -19.76
C LEU A 280 15.66 4.43 -18.47
N LEU A 281 16.10 3.18 -18.35
CA LEU A 281 16.90 2.73 -17.21
C LEU A 281 18.27 3.43 -17.10
N GLU A 282 18.80 4.03 -18.18
CA GLU A 282 20.02 4.84 -18.12
C GLU A 282 19.82 6.21 -17.45
N ILE A 283 18.58 6.73 -17.45
CA ILE A 283 18.27 8.09 -16.98
C ILE A 283 17.40 8.13 -15.73
N LEU A 284 16.73 7.02 -15.40
CA LEU A 284 15.81 6.94 -14.28
C LEU A 284 16.56 7.04 -12.94
N PRO A 285 16.25 7.99 -12.04
CA PRO A 285 16.93 8.10 -10.74
C PRO A 285 16.80 6.85 -9.86
N THR A 286 15.73 6.09 -10.06
CA THR A 286 15.37 4.85 -9.35
C THR A 286 15.78 3.58 -10.11
N ALA A 287 16.63 3.70 -11.14
CA ALA A 287 17.06 2.59 -11.99
C ALA A 287 17.59 1.38 -11.23
N ASP A 288 18.30 1.57 -10.11
CA ASP A 288 18.79 0.46 -9.28
C ASP A 288 17.67 -0.44 -8.74
N THR A 289 16.47 0.11 -8.53
CA THR A 289 15.29 -0.66 -8.10
C THR A 289 14.52 -1.18 -9.31
N ALA A 290 14.25 -0.29 -10.26
CA ALA A 290 13.45 -0.61 -11.44
C ALA A 290 14.10 -1.69 -12.32
N SER A 291 15.43 -1.66 -12.50
CA SER A 291 16.16 -2.64 -13.31
C SER A 291 16.08 -4.05 -12.74
N VAL A 292 16.20 -4.21 -11.43
CA VAL A 292 16.04 -5.51 -10.76
C VAL A 292 14.61 -6.01 -10.88
N SER A 293 13.64 -5.14 -10.61
CA SER A 293 12.22 -5.51 -10.72
C SER A 293 11.86 -5.92 -12.15
N TRP A 294 12.30 -5.15 -13.14
CA TRP A 294 12.10 -5.47 -14.55
C TRP A 294 12.80 -6.79 -14.92
N ALA A 295 14.08 -6.96 -14.54
CA ALA A 295 14.84 -8.16 -14.84
C ALA A 295 14.19 -9.42 -14.24
N ASP A 296 13.72 -9.35 -13.00
CA ASP A 296 13.24 -10.51 -12.25
C ASP A 296 11.73 -10.78 -12.40
N TYR A 297 10.92 -9.76 -12.72
CA TYR A 297 9.45 -9.83 -12.72
C TYR A 297 8.77 -9.16 -13.92
N GLY A 298 9.53 -8.49 -14.79
CA GLY A 298 8.99 -7.92 -16.03
C GLY A 298 8.63 -9.01 -17.04
N GLU A 299 7.51 -8.86 -17.74
CA GLU A 299 7.07 -9.77 -18.79
C GLU A 299 6.61 -8.98 -20.02
N VAL A 300 6.89 -9.53 -21.21
CA VAL A 300 6.34 -9.04 -22.47
C VAL A 300 5.73 -10.22 -23.20
N ILE A 301 4.42 -10.16 -23.40
CA ILE A 301 3.60 -11.23 -23.95
C ILE A 301 3.03 -10.76 -25.28
N LEU A 302 3.38 -11.48 -26.34
CA LEU A 302 2.89 -11.23 -27.69
C LEU A 302 1.74 -12.20 -28.03
N CYS A 303 0.60 -11.63 -28.40
CA CYS A 303 -0.62 -12.32 -28.82
C CYS A 303 -0.90 -12.12 -30.32
N ASP A 304 -1.73 -12.97 -30.91
CA ASP A 304 -2.15 -12.84 -32.32
C ASP A 304 -3.35 -11.88 -32.49
N SER A 305 -4.10 -11.58 -31.42
CA SER A 305 -5.36 -10.79 -31.51
C SER A 305 -5.77 -10.12 -30.19
N TYR A 306 -6.75 -9.21 -30.24
CA TYR A 306 -7.35 -8.60 -29.04
C TYR A 306 -8.05 -9.62 -28.14
N ASP A 307 -8.71 -10.63 -28.72
CA ASP A 307 -9.39 -11.67 -27.94
C ASP A 307 -8.38 -12.54 -27.17
N GLU A 308 -7.21 -12.80 -27.77
CA GLU A 308 -6.12 -13.52 -27.11
C GLU A 308 -5.47 -12.66 -26.01
N MET A 309 -5.28 -11.34 -26.24
CA MET A 309 -4.85 -10.43 -25.17
C MET A 309 -5.87 -10.41 -24.02
N LEU A 310 -7.18 -10.36 -24.30
CA LEU A 310 -8.19 -10.41 -23.24
C LEU A 310 -8.11 -11.74 -22.45
N THR A 311 -7.99 -12.87 -23.15
CA THR A 311 -7.88 -14.19 -22.51
C THR A 311 -6.66 -14.27 -21.60
N VAL A 312 -5.50 -13.80 -22.06
CA VAL A 312 -4.27 -13.79 -21.27
C VAL A 312 -4.38 -12.84 -20.07
N ALA A 313 -4.99 -11.66 -20.25
CA ALA A 313 -5.21 -10.72 -19.17
C ALA A 313 -6.09 -11.31 -18.05
N ASP A 314 -7.18 -11.98 -18.43
CA ASP A 314 -8.08 -12.67 -17.49
C ASP A 314 -7.41 -13.88 -16.81
N ASP A 315 -6.53 -14.62 -17.50
CA ASP A 315 -5.80 -15.74 -16.91
C ASP A 315 -4.76 -15.29 -15.85
N ILE A 316 -4.28 -14.05 -15.93
CA ILE A 316 -3.33 -13.47 -14.97
C ILE A 316 -4.03 -13.01 -13.67
N ALA A 317 -5.32 -12.62 -13.71
CA ALA A 317 -6.03 -12.01 -12.58
C ALA A 317 -7.45 -12.56 -12.31
#